data_AF-A0AAV0ELH9-F1
#
_entry.id   AF-A0AAV0ELH9-F1
#
_cell.length_a   1.000
_cell.length_b   1.000
_cell.length_c   1.000
_cell.angle_alpha   90.00
_cell.angle_beta   90.00
_cell.angle_gamma   90.00
#
_symmetry.space_group_name_H-M   'P 1'
#
loop_
_entity.id
_entity.type
_entity.pdbx_description
1 polymer ?
#
loop_
_entity_poly.entity_id
_entity_poly.type
_entity_poly.pdbx_seq_one_letter_code
_entity_poly.pdbx_strand_id
1 'polypeptide(L)'
;MANPRCFLDISIGGEREGRIVVELFKNVVPKTAENFRALCTGERGVSPLTGVTLHYKGTCFHRIVRGSMIQGGDVSAGTGTGGESIYGLAFDDENFELKHDRKGTVSMANAGPNTNGSQFFISTTQQSHLNGKNVVFGKVIKGLGLVRIIERVPIGEMDCPDLEVRIEDCGEIPEGDDDGTCNYFKDGDTLPEWPLDLDVKPDDASWWINTTGNIKDFGNEHFKKQDYKMAIRKYYKAIRYLDICWDKSGIDEVSAEFLRKMRSHIFSNCSACKCKLGDFEGALFDANSAISDVKDNAKAFYRQGQAYLGLNAIDAAAESFTKALELEPNDGGIKKELAAVRKKIADRQNQEKKGYSRMFQ
;
A
#
# COMPACT_ATOMS: atom_id res chain seq x y z
N MET A 1 30.53 16.58 -1.93
CA MET A 1 29.11 16.94 -2.13
C MET A 1 28.28 15.74 -1.70
N ALA A 2 27.15 15.97 -1.04
CA ALA A 2 26.22 14.91 -0.71
C ALA A 2 25.64 14.28 -1.99
N ASN A 3 25.18 13.03 -1.88
CA ASN A 3 24.48 12.36 -2.96
C ASN A 3 23.09 13.01 -3.17
N PRO A 4 22.67 13.28 -4.42
CA PRO A 4 21.34 13.82 -4.69
C PRO A 4 20.23 12.89 -4.21
N ARG A 5 19.10 13.48 -3.82
CA ARG A 5 17.86 12.77 -3.51
C ARG A 5 16.82 13.12 -4.55
N CYS A 6 16.08 12.12 -5.04
CA CYS A 6 14.95 12.32 -5.93
C CYS A 6 13.70 11.64 -5.37
N PHE A 7 12.52 12.15 -5.70
CA PHE A 7 11.26 11.54 -5.32
C PHE A 7 10.44 11.10 -6.52
N LEU A 8 9.61 10.08 -6.31
CA LEU A 8 8.57 9.60 -7.22
C LEU A 8 7.26 9.52 -6.43
N ASP A 9 6.28 10.34 -6.78
CA ASP A 9 4.91 10.27 -6.25
C ASP A 9 4.10 9.28 -7.08
N ILE A 10 3.55 8.26 -6.42
CA ILE A 10 2.93 7.13 -7.10
C ILE A 10 1.41 7.17 -6.95
N SER A 11 0.71 6.84 -8.03
CA SER A 11 -0.67 6.39 -7.99
C SER A 11 -0.81 4.93 -8.44
N ILE A 12 -1.85 4.26 -7.95
CA ILE A 12 -2.24 2.92 -8.39
C ILE A 12 -3.73 2.97 -8.75
N GLY A 13 -4.06 2.63 -10.00
CA GLY A 13 -5.44 2.70 -10.49
C GLY A 13 -6.04 4.12 -10.40
N GLY A 14 -5.21 5.16 -10.52
CA GLY A 14 -5.61 6.57 -10.42
C GLY A 14 -5.73 7.12 -8.99
N GLU A 15 -5.51 6.29 -7.96
CA GLU A 15 -5.53 6.71 -6.56
C GLU A 15 -4.11 7.01 -6.08
N ARG A 16 -3.89 8.18 -5.46
CA ARG A 16 -2.56 8.55 -4.93
C ARG A 16 -2.20 7.66 -3.74
N GLU A 17 -1.03 7.02 -3.81
CA GLU A 17 -0.61 6.04 -2.80
C GLU A 17 0.50 6.53 -1.86
N GLY A 18 1.41 7.36 -2.36
CA GLY A 18 2.49 7.89 -1.54
C GLY A 18 3.70 8.29 -2.36
N ARG A 19 4.82 8.46 -1.67
CA ARG A 19 6.09 8.90 -2.22
C ARG A 19 7.18 7.86 -2.00
N ILE A 20 7.98 7.61 -3.03
CA ILE A 20 9.25 6.89 -2.95
C ILE A 20 10.38 7.92 -3.02
N VAL A 21 11.36 7.83 -2.13
CA VAL A 21 12.56 8.68 -2.17
C VAL A 21 13.79 7.83 -2.42
N VAL A 22 14.61 8.25 -3.39
CA VAL A 22 15.81 7.56 -3.86
C VAL A 22 17.03 8.43 -3.61
N GLU A 23 18.03 7.88 -2.92
CA GLU A 23 19.39 8.44 -2.90
C GLU A 23 20.15 7.94 -4.14
N LEU A 24 20.76 8.87 -4.90
CA LEU A 24 21.53 8.58 -6.10
C LEU A 24 23.03 8.60 -5.81
N PHE A 25 23.73 7.53 -6.14
CA PHE A 25 25.16 7.34 -5.88
C PHE A 25 26.05 8.12 -6.86
N LYS A 26 25.86 9.44 -6.94
CA LYS A 26 26.61 10.35 -7.82
C LYS A 26 28.12 10.29 -7.57
N ASN A 27 28.53 9.94 -6.36
CA ASN A 27 29.93 9.74 -6.01
C ASN A 27 30.57 8.48 -6.62
N VAL A 28 29.77 7.50 -7.08
CA VAL A 28 30.25 6.23 -7.67
C VAL A 28 29.94 6.16 -9.16
N VAL A 29 28.74 6.58 -9.56
CA VAL A 29 28.22 6.54 -10.94
C VAL A 29 27.62 7.91 -11.33
N PRO A 30 28.44 8.97 -11.42
CA PRO A 30 27.96 10.33 -11.68
C PRO A 30 27.13 10.49 -12.95
N LYS A 31 27.46 9.79 -14.04
CA LYS A 31 26.72 9.87 -15.31
C LYS A 31 25.35 9.21 -15.20
N THR A 32 25.30 8.03 -14.58
CA THR A 32 24.05 7.28 -14.38
C THR A 32 23.13 8.01 -13.39
N ALA A 33 23.68 8.54 -12.30
CA ALA A 33 22.95 9.35 -11.32
C ALA A 33 22.40 10.63 -11.94
N GLU A 34 23.19 11.35 -12.75
CA GLU A 34 22.74 12.57 -13.43
C GLU A 34 21.63 12.30 -14.45
N ASN A 35 21.71 11.19 -15.19
CA ASN A 35 20.64 10.77 -16.09
C ASN A 35 19.31 10.61 -15.35
N PHE A 36 19.30 9.85 -14.25
CA PHE A 36 18.08 9.64 -13.48
C PHE A 36 17.56 10.93 -12.84
N ARG A 37 18.44 11.75 -12.24
CA ARG A 37 18.08 13.03 -11.63
C ARG A 37 17.42 13.97 -12.64
N ALA A 38 18.03 14.15 -13.81
CA ALA A 38 17.51 15.04 -14.85
C ALA A 38 16.19 14.52 -15.46
N LEU A 39 16.01 13.19 -15.54
CA LEU A 39 14.72 12.59 -15.92
C LEU A 39 13.66 12.72 -14.82
N CYS A 40 14.03 12.85 -13.55
CA CYS A 40 13.09 13.22 -12.48
C CYS A 40 12.68 14.69 -12.56
N THR A 41 13.59 15.61 -12.90
CA THR A 41 13.27 17.06 -12.96
C THR A 41 12.62 17.48 -14.28
N GLY A 42 12.86 16.72 -15.36
CA GLY A 42 12.41 17.08 -16.70
C GLY A 42 13.16 18.26 -17.32
N GLU A 43 14.26 18.71 -16.70
CA GLU A 43 14.98 19.94 -17.08
C GLU A 43 15.61 19.88 -18.48
N ARG A 44 15.75 18.68 -19.05
CA ARG A 44 16.29 18.45 -20.39
C ARG A 44 15.25 18.63 -21.50
N GLY A 45 13.98 18.82 -21.14
CA GLY A 45 12.91 19.14 -22.07
C GLY A 45 12.63 18.01 -23.07
N VAL A 46 12.41 18.40 -24.34
CA VAL A 46 12.09 17.47 -25.42
C VAL A 46 13.37 17.03 -26.12
N SER A 47 13.57 15.72 -26.30
CA SER A 47 14.68 15.17 -27.06
C SER A 47 14.63 15.69 -28.50
N PRO A 48 15.72 16.32 -29.00
CA PRO A 48 15.80 16.72 -30.40
C PRO A 48 15.92 15.52 -31.35
N LEU A 49 16.26 14.33 -30.85
CA LEU A 49 16.46 13.12 -31.63
C LEU A 49 15.14 12.39 -31.90
N THR A 50 14.29 12.27 -30.88
CA THR A 50 13.08 11.44 -30.94
C THR A 50 11.79 12.23 -30.77
N GLY A 51 11.86 13.49 -30.33
CA GLY A 51 10.68 14.31 -29.99
C GLY A 51 10.01 13.91 -28.67
N VAL A 52 10.57 12.97 -27.90
CA VAL A 52 10.03 12.52 -26.62
C VAL A 52 10.39 13.51 -25.52
N THR A 53 9.48 13.73 -24.56
CA THR A 53 9.79 14.51 -23.36
C THR A 53 10.63 13.68 -22.40
N LEU A 54 11.83 14.16 -22.07
CA LEU A 54 12.77 13.48 -21.16
C LEU A 54 12.37 13.72 -19.70
N HIS A 55 11.28 13.10 -19.25
CA HIS A 55 10.71 13.27 -17.92
C HIS A 55 9.96 12.02 -17.47
N TYR A 56 10.17 11.57 -16.23
CA TYR A 56 9.44 10.42 -15.66
C TYR A 56 8.00 10.72 -15.27
N LYS A 57 7.63 11.99 -15.09
CA LYS A 57 6.26 12.36 -14.75
C LYS A 57 5.29 11.88 -15.82
N GLY A 58 4.29 11.12 -15.39
CA GLY A 58 3.30 10.48 -16.26
C GLY A 58 3.72 9.11 -16.79
N THR A 59 4.96 8.65 -16.58
CA THR A 59 5.37 7.30 -16.97
C THR A 59 4.85 6.24 -15.99
N CYS A 60 4.85 4.98 -16.41
CA CYS A 60 4.32 3.87 -15.62
C CYS A 60 5.39 2.81 -15.29
N PHE A 61 5.16 2.07 -14.21
CA PHE A 61 5.80 0.78 -14.00
C PHE A 61 5.09 -0.25 -14.87
N HIS A 62 5.71 -0.62 -15.99
CA HIS A 62 5.12 -1.47 -17.02
C HIS A 62 5.44 -2.96 -16.82
N ARG A 63 6.32 -3.30 -15.86
CA ARG A 63 6.71 -4.68 -15.60
C ARG A 63 6.98 -4.91 -14.12
N ILE A 64 6.35 -5.92 -13.52
CA ILE A 64 6.46 -6.26 -12.10
C ILE A 64 6.68 -7.76 -11.96
N VAL A 65 7.81 -8.16 -11.37
CA VAL A 65 8.10 -9.57 -11.08
C VAL A 65 8.15 -9.76 -9.57
N ARG A 66 7.14 -10.47 -9.03
CA ARG A 66 7.02 -10.76 -7.60
C ARG A 66 8.26 -11.50 -7.09
N GLY A 67 8.83 -11.02 -5.99
CA GLY A 67 10.05 -11.56 -5.42
C GLY A 67 11.31 -11.25 -6.24
N SER A 68 11.28 -10.25 -7.12
CA SER A 68 12.43 -9.80 -7.89
C SER A 68 12.52 -8.27 -7.94
N MET A 69 11.65 -7.59 -8.69
CA MET A 69 11.77 -6.16 -8.98
C MET A 69 10.46 -5.54 -9.52
N ILE A 70 10.42 -4.21 -9.48
CA ILE A 70 9.44 -3.38 -10.22
C ILE A 70 10.22 -2.52 -11.23
N GLN A 71 9.79 -2.50 -12.50
CA GLN A 71 10.49 -1.83 -13.60
C GLN A 71 9.59 -0.77 -14.25
N GLY A 72 10.18 0.38 -14.52
CA GLY A 72 9.55 1.54 -15.12
C GLY A 72 10.56 2.38 -15.91
N GLY A 73 10.21 3.65 -16.15
CA GLY A 73 11.11 4.61 -16.81
C GLY A 73 11.16 4.50 -18.33
N ASP A 74 10.21 3.82 -18.97
CA ASP A 74 10.03 3.95 -20.43
C ASP A 74 9.31 5.28 -20.70
N VAL A 75 10.09 6.32 -21.03
CA VAL A 75 9.60 7.69 -21.25
C VAL A 75 8.95 7.88 -22.62
N SER A 76 9.05 6.90 -23.53
CA SER A 76 8.57 7.03 -24.91
C SER A 76 7.39 6.14 -25.22
N ALA A 77 7.55 4.81 -25.14
CA ALA A 77 6.51 3.86 -25.48
C ALA A 77 5.62 3.49 -24.28
N GLY A 78 6.17 3.60 -23.07
CA GLY A 78 5.48 3.24 -21.82
C GLY A 78 5.25 1.72 -21.64
N THR A 79 5.81 0.88 -22.50
CA THR A 79 5.57 -0.58 -22.54
C THR A 79 6.83 -1.41 -22.34
N GLY A 80 7.98 -0.77 -22.15
CA GLY A 80 9.28 -1.42 -22.00
C GLY A 80 10.05 -1.59 -23.31
N THR A 81 9.47 -1.20 -24.45
CA THR A 81 10.15 -1.24 -25.76
C THR A 81 10.87 0.05 -26.11
N GLY A 82 10.70 1.10 -25.31
CA GLY A 82 11.24 2.43 -25.55
C GLY A 82 12.25 2.90 -24.51
N GLY A 83 12.25 4.21 -24.29
CA GLY A 83 13.18 4.92 -23.42
C GLY A 83 14.32 5.60 -24.16
N GLU A 84 14.83 6.67 -23.56
CA GLU A 84 15.94 7.46 -24.07
C GLU A 84 16.64 8.15 -22.90
N SER A 85 17.98 8.17 -22.90
CA SER A 85 18.75 8.88 -21.88
C SER A 85 18.86 10.37 -22.18
N ILE A 86 19.29 11.17 -21.20
CA ILE A 86 19.61 12.58 -21.44
C ILE A 86 20.84 12.79 -22.36
N TYR A 87 21.53 11.72 -22.73
CA TYR A 87 22.72 11.71 -23.58
C TYR A 87 22.44 11.18 -25.00
N GLY A 88 21.18 10.80 -25.30
CA GLY A 88 20.76 10.14 -26.54
C GLY A 88 20.12 8.77 -26.28
N LEU A 89 19.95 7.96 -27.33
CA LEU A 89 19.23 6.67 -27.26
C LEU A 89 19.79 5.72 -26.20
N ALA A 90 21.12 5.66 -26.05
CA ALA A 90 21.78 4.82 -25.06
C ALA A 90 23.09 5.43 -24.56
N PHE A 91 23.54 5.01 -23.39
CA PHE A 91 24.88 5.29 -22.86
C PHE A 91 25.53 4.05 -22.22
N ASP A 92 26.86 4.10 -22.12
CA ASP A 92 27.70 3.00 -21.62
C ASP A 92 27.41 2.63 -20.15
N ASP A 93 27.72 1.38 -19.81
CA ASP A 93 27.75 0.91 -18.43
C ASP A 93 28.89 1.61 -17.68
N GLU A 94 28.56 2.46 -16.71
CA GLU A 94 29.56 3.32 -16.07
C GLU A 94 30.55 2.54 -15.20
N ASN A 95 30.06 1.65 -14.33
CA ASN A 95 30.82 0.60 -13.66
C ASN A 95 29.87 -0.41 -12.98
N PHE A 96 30.44 -1.47 -12.39
CA PHE A 96 29.70 -2.50 -11.64
C PHE A 96 30.27 -2.72 -10.22
N GLU A 97 30.79 -1.67 -9.60
CA GLU A 97 31.35 -1.73 -8.24
C GLU A 97 30.28 -2.16 -7.23
N LEU A 98 29.13 -1.49 -7.29
CA LEU A 98 27.98 -1.75 -6.45
C LEU A 98 27.23 -3.02 -6.89
N LYS A 99 26.67 -3.74 -5.92
CA LYS A 99 26.02 -5.05 -6.10
C LYS A 99 24.55 -4.99 -5.70
N HIS A 100 23.75 -5.88 -6.28
CA HIS A 100 22.32 -6.01 -6.02
C HIS A 100 22.03 -6.83 -4.74
N ASP A 101 22.66 -6.49 -3.62
CA ASP A 101 22.67 -7.32 -2.41
C ASP A 101 21.46 -7.15 -1.50
N ARG A 102 20.61 -6.16 -1.77
CA ARG A 102 19.48 -5.82 -0.90
C ARG A 102 18.26 -5.34 -1.68
N LYS A 103 17.09 -5.45 -1.05
CA LYS A 103 15.85 -4.80 -1.49
C LYS A 103 16.02 -3.28 -1.49
N GLY A 104 15.29 -2.60 -2.37
CA GLY A 104 15.34 -1.16 -2.57
C GLY A 104 16.56 -0.69 -3.36
N THR A 105 17.34 -1.59 -3.96
CA THR A 105 18.43 -1.19 -4.86
C THR A 105 17.83 -0.66 -6.16
N VAL A 106 18.27 0.50 -6.62
CA VAL A 106 17.84 1.10 -7.89
C VAL A 106 18.94 0.92 -8.93
N SER A 107 18.57 0.36 -10.08
CA SER A 107 19.53 -0.10 -11.10
C SER A 107 18.97 0.09 -12.52
N MET A 108 19.86 0.27 -13.49
CA MET A 108 19.48 0.50 -14.89
C MET A 108 18.96 -0.80 -15.52
N ALA A 109 17.83 -0.71 -16.23
CA ALA A 109 17.44 -1.76 -17.17
C ALA A 109 18.18 -1.54 -18.50
N ASN A 110 18.55 -2.63 -19.17
CA ASN A 110 19.28 -2.59 -20.43
C ASN A 110 18.93 -3.82 -21.31
N ALA A 111 19.31 -3.75 -22.59
CA ALA A 111 19.13 -4.81 -23.59
C ALA A 111 20.47 -5.50 -23.92
N GLY A 112 21.43 -5.47 -23.00
CA GLY A 112 22.81 -5.90 -23.18
C GLY A 112 23.82 -4.82 -22.78
N PRO A 113 25.13 -5.11 -22.89
CA PRO A 113 26.17 -4.16 -22.49
C PRO A 113 26.02 -2.80 -23.19
N ASN A 114 26.22 -1.71 -22.44
CA ASN A 114 26.22 -0.33 -22.93
C ASN A 114 24.92 0.12 -23.62
N THR A 115 23.77 -0.39 -23.16
CA THR A 115 22.45 -0.01 -23.69
C THR A 115 21.55 0.67 -22.65
N ASN A 116 22.14 1.44 -21.74
CA ASN A 116 21.38 2.15 -20.71
C ASN A 116 20.63 3.33 -21.34
N GLY A 117 19.31 3.38 -21.14
CA GLY A 117 18.44 4.47 -21.59
C GLY A 117 17.85 5.24 -20.41
N SER A 118 16.52 5.30 -20.34
CA SER A 118 15.76 5.82 -19.20
C SER A 118 15.16 4.74 -18.30
N GLN A 119 15.09 3.49 -18.77
CA GLN A 119 14.43 2.44 -18.00
C GLN A 119 15.27 2.04 -16.78
N PHE A 120 14.59 1.82 -15.67
CA PHE A 120 15.20 1.41 -14.41
C PHE A 120 14.31 0.39 -13.70
N PHE A 121 14.88 -0.30 -12.73
CA PHE A 121 14.12 -1.14 -11.82
C PHE A 121 14.52 -0.88 -10.37
N ILE A 122 13.57 -1.14 -9.46
CA ILE A 122 13.79 -1.16 -8.02
C ILE A 122 13.68 -2.62 -7.57
N SER A 123 14.76 -3.15 -7.01
CA SER A 123 14.78 -4.52 -6.52
C SER A 123 13.88 -4.68 -5.29
N THR A 124 13.14 -5.78 -5.22
CA THR A 124 12.35 -6.14 -4.04
C THR A 124 13.06 -7.21 -3.22
N THR A 125 14.11 -7.86 -3.74
CA THR A 125 14.99 -8.76 -3.01
C THR A 125 16.44 -8.65 -3.50
N GLN A 126 17.35 -9.49 -3.01
CA GLN A 126 18.70 -9.62 -3.55
C GLN A 126 18.66 -10.20 -4.97
N GLN A 127 19.39 -9.61 -5.92
CA GLN A 127 19.39 -10.00 -7.34
C GLN A 127 20.83 -10.21 -7.85
N SER A 128 21.57 -11.12 -7.21
CA SER A 128 23.01 -11.34 -7.50
C SER A 128 23.30 -11.73 -8.96
N HIS A 129 22.34 -12.34 -9.67
CA HIS A 129 22.46 -12.71 -11.08
C HIS A 129 22.52 -11.50 -12.05
N LEU A 130 22.21 -10.30 -11.57
CA LEU A 130 22.31 -9.02 -12.29
C LEU A 130 23.64 -8.29 -12.02
N ASN A 131 24.46 -8.79 -11.08
CA ASN A 131 25.78 -8.22 -10.81
C ASN A 131 26.68 -8.32 -12.04
N GLY A 132 27.34 -7.21 -12.39
CA GLY A 132 28.18 -7.13 -13.59
C GLY A 132 27.41 -7.01 -14.91
N LYS A 133 26.07 -6.86 -14.85
CA LYS A 133 25.20 -6.71 -16.03
C LYS A 133 24.38 -5.43 -16.01
N ASN A 134 23.93 -5.00 -14.84
CA ASN A 134 23.11 -3.80 -14.66
C ASN A 134 23.80 -2.85 -13.68
N VAL A 135 23.87 -1.56 -14.05
CA VAL A 135 24.53 -0.53 -13.24
C VAL A 135 23.64 -0.16 -12.06
N VAL A 136 24.07 -0.47 -10.85
CA VAL A 136 23.44 0.01 -9.61
C VAL A 136 23.81 1.47 -9.40
N PHE A 137 22.81 2.34 -9.28
CA PHE A 137 23.02 3.79 -9.18
C PHE A 137 22.30 4.47 -8.04
N GLY A 138 21.49 3.76 -7.27
CA GLY A 138 20.84 4.35 -6.12
C GLY A 138 20.22 3.33 -5.17
N LYS A 139 19.59 3.84 -4.12
CA LYS A 139 18.76 3.05 -3.20
C LYS A 139 17.55 3.85 -2.75
N VAL A 140 16.45 3.14 -2.51
CA VAL A 140 15.27 3.69 -1.84
C VAL A 140 15.61 3.95 -0.38
N ILE A 141 15.43 5.20 0.06
CA ILE A 141 15.65 5.64 1.44
C ILE A 141 14.34 5.91 2.20
N LYS A 142 13.24 6.17 1.49
CA LYS A 142 11.87 6.26 2.03
C LYS A 142 10.88 5.64 1.05
N GLY A 143 9.76 5.11 1.55
CA GLY A 143 8.70 4.55 0.71
C GLY A 143 8.98 3.12 0.25
N LEU A 144 9.88 2.39 0.92
CA LEU A 144 10.13 0.98 0.57
C LEU A 144 8.89 0.11 0.78
N GLY A 145 8.02 0.46 1.73
CA GLY A 145 6.74 -0.23 1.88
C GLY A 145 5.79 0.01 0.69
N LEU A 146 5.84 1.19 0.06
CA LEU A 146 5.09 1.47 -1.17
C LEU A 146 5.60 0.64 -2.35
N VAL A 147 6.93 0.47 -2.48
CA VAL A 147 7.53 -0.48 -3.44
C VAL A 147 6.96 -1.89 -3.25
N ARG A 148 6.74 -2.32 -2.00
CA ARG A 148 6.12 -3.63 -1.70
C ARG A 148 4.62 -3.71 -2.01
N ILE A 149 3.90 -2.60 -1.92
CA ILE A 149 2.51 -2.53 -2.39
C ILE A 149 2.48 -2.70 -3.90
N ILE A 150 3.33 -1.94 -4.62
CA ILE A 150 3.45 -2.02 -6.08
C ILE A 150 3.78 -3.47 -6.51
N GLU A 151 4.74 -4.11 -5.86
CA GLU A 151 5.10 -5.51 -6.14
C GLU A 151 3.91 -6.50 -6.04
N ARG A 152 2.88 -6.18 -5.24
CA ARG A 152 1.77 -7.09 -4.93
C ARG A 152 0.49 -6.79 -5.70
N VAL A 153 0.47 -5.78 -6.56
CA VAL A 153 -0.70 -5.51 -7.41
C VAL A 153 -1.02 -6.73 -8.30
N PRO A 154 -2.28 -6.90 -8.73
CA PRO A 154 -2.62 -7.92 -9.72
C PRO A 154 -1.80 -7.74 -11.01
N ILE A 155 -1.32 -8.85 -11.58
CA ILE A 155 -0.41 -8.88 -12.73
C ILE A 155 -1.05 -9.77 -13.79
N GLY A 156 -1.15 -9.23 -15.00
CA GLY A 156 -1.64 -9.91 -16.18
C GLY A 156 -0.51 -10.55 -16.99
N GLU A 157 -0.68 -10.57 -18.31
CA GLU A 157 0.29 -11.16 -19.23
C GLU A 157 1.62 -10.37 -19.25
N MET A 158 2.73 -11.07 -19.53
CA MET A 158 4.08 -10.47 -19.66
C MET A 158 4.54 -9.66 -18.44
N ASP A 159 4.12 -10.05 -17.24
CA ASP A 159 4.45 -9.35 -16.00
C ASP A 159 3.87 -7.90 -15.91
N CYS A 160 2.89 -7.55 -16.74
CA CYS A 160 2.27 -6.22 -16.77
C CYS A 160 1.22 -6.07 -15.65
N PRO A 161 1.19 -4.97 -14.87
CA PRO A 161 0.18 -4.79 -13.84
C PRO A 161 -1.22 -4.54 -14.43
N ASP A 162 -2.25 -5.16 -13.86
CA ASP A 162 -3.65 -4.98 -14.30
C ASP A 162 -4.19 -3.58 -13.96
N LEU A 163 -3.69 -3.01 -12.86
CA LEU A 163 -3.94 -1.63 -12.47
C LEU A 163 -2.73 -0.78 -12.84
N GLU A 164 -2.98 0.35 -13.47
CA GLU A 164 -1.92 1.28 -13.82
C GLU A 164 -1.18 1.78 -12.57
N VAL A 165 0.14 1.59 -12.55
CA VAL A 165 1.03 2.12 -11.52
C VAL A 165 1.83 3.27 -12.13
N ARG A 166 1.44 4.51 -11.84
CA ARG A 166 1.96 5.71 -12.50
C ARG A 166 2.81 6.55 -11.56
N ILE A 167 3.86 7.16 -12.11
CA ILE A 167 4.61 8.24 -11.48
C ILE A 167 3.84 9.54 -11.75
N GLU A 168 3.01 9.99 -10.81
CA GLU A 168 2.18 11.20 -10.92
C GLU A 168 3.01 12.48 -10.90
N ASP A 169 4.07 12.49 -10.09
CA ASP A 169 5.00 13.59 -9.99
C ASP A 169 6.38 13.07 -9.61
N CYS A 170 7.42 13.79 -9.99
CA CYS A 170 8.79 13.47 -9.63
C CYS A 170 9.65 14.72 -9.64
N GLY A 171 10.81 14.62 -9.00
CA GLY A 171 11.75 15.73 -8.95
C GLY A 171 12.95 15.45 -8.06
N GLU A 172 13.85 16.42 -7.99
CA GLU A 172 14.96 16.45 -7.06
C GLU A 172 14.51 17.10 -5.74
N ILE A 173 14.97 16.56 -4.61
CA ILE A 173 14.79 17.15 -3.29
C ILE A 173 16.06 17.93 -2.94
N PRO A 174 15.99 19.25 -2.73
CA PRO A 174 17.14 20.05 -2.34
C PRO A 174 17.83 19.54 -1.07
N GLU A 175 19.11 19.85 -0.92
CA GLU A 175 19.85 19.53 0.30
C GLU A 175 19.26 20.28 1.49
N GLY A 176 18.94 19.56 2.57
CA GLY A 176 18.30 20.13 3.76
C GLY A 176 16.77 20.13 3.74
N ASP A 177 16.14 19.94 2.58
CA ASP A 177 14.68 19.88 2.49
C ASP A 177 14.13 18.54 3.01
N ASP A 178 12.89 18.61 3.52
CA ASP A 178 12.11 17.46 3.95
C ASP A 178 11.81 16.51 2.79
N ASP A 179 11.82 15.21 3.06
CA ASP A 179 11.56 14.18 2.05
C ASP A 179 10.13 14.23 1.48
N GLY A 180 9.20 14.95 2.14
CA GLY A 180 7.81 15.09 1.73
C GLY A 180 6.98 13.81 1.93
N THR A 181 7.42 12.94 2.84
CA THR A 181 6.74 11.66 3.14
C THR A 181 5.75 11.78 4.30
N CYS A 182 5.90 12.81 5.13
CA CYS A 182 5.00 13.17 6.21
C CYS A 182 3.90 14.12 5.68
N ASN A 183 2.67 14.02 6.22
CA ASN A 183 1.52 14.82 5.79
C ASN A 183 1.29 14.83 4.26
N TYR A 184 1.63 13.73 3.59
CA TYR A 184 1.56 13.60 2.14
C TYR A 184 0.16 13.89 1.57
N PHE A 185 -0.88 13.48 2.29
CA PHE A 185 -2.29 13.70 1.93
C PHE A 185 -2.84 15.06 2.39
N LYS A 186 -2.01 15.90 3.02
CA LYS A 186 -2.37 17.24 3.52
C LYS A 186 -3.57 17.23 4.48
N ASP A 187 -3.66 16.19 5.30
CA ASP A 187 -4.75 15.98 6.25
C ASP A 187 -4.36 16.19 7.71
N GLY A 188 -3.15 16.70 7.96
CA GLY A 188 -2.62 17.04 9.28
C GLY A 188 -1.86 15.90 9.96
N ASP A 189 -1.84 14.71 9.36
CA ASP A 189 -1.07 13.57 9.87
C ASP A 189 0.41 13.74 9.53
N THR A 190 1.20 14.18 10.51
CA THR A 190 2.63 14.50 10.33
C THR A 190 3.57 13.29 10.38
N LEU A 191 3.03 12.07 10.39
CA LEU A 191 3.85 10.85 10.44
C LEU A 191 3.99 10.25 9.05
N PRO A 192 5.10 9.56 8.73
CA PRO A 192 5.23 8.84 7.47
C PRO A 192 4.21 7.69 7.40
N GLU A 193 3.82 7.29 6.18
CA GLU A 193 2.87 6.19 5.97
C GLU A 193 3.40 4.84 6.49
N TRP A 194 4.73 4.69 6.48
CA TRP A 194 5.44 3.51 6.95
C TRP A 194 6.31 3.87 8.16
N PRO A 195 6.16 3.20 9.30
CA PRO A 195 6.91 3.56 10.51
C PRO A 195 8.43 3.29 10.38
N LEU A 196 8.84 2.44 9.44
CA LEU A 196 10.26 2.25 9.12
C LEU A 196 10.91 3.51 8.52
N ASP A 197 10.10 4.39 7.92
CA ASP A 197 10.54 5.65 7.34
C ASP A 197 10.66 6.79 8.37
N LEU A 198 10.37 6.54 9.65
CA LEU A 198 10.68 7.50 10.72
C LEU A 198 12.19 7.75 10.82
N ASP A 199 12.59 9.02 10.88
CA ASP A 199 13.99 9.42 11.09
C ASP A 199 14.48 9.01 12.47
N VAL A 200 13.66 9.29 13.49
CA VAL A 200 13.89 8.89 14.87
C VAL A 200 12.81 7.88 15.25
N LYS A 201 13.24 6.71 15.72
CA LYS A 201 12.37 5.65 16.20
C LYS A 201 12.47 5.60 17.73
N PRO A 202 11.48 6.13 18.47
CA PRO A 202 11.56 6.14 19.92
C PRO A 202 11.63 4.71 20.49
N ASP A 203 12.37 4.55 21.58
CA ASP A 203 12.42 3.28 22.32
C ASP A 203 11.24 3.14 23.30
N ASP A 204 10.71 4.26 23.79
CA ASP A 204 9.57 4.29 24.71
C ASP A 204 8.29 3.76 24.04
N ALA A 205 7.78 2.64 24.55
CA ALA A 205 6.53 2.02 24.11
C ALA A 205 5.33 2.98 24.22
N SER A 206 5.32 3.87 25.22
CA SER A 206 4.23 4.83 25.43
C SER A 206 4.05 5.76 24.24
N TRP A 207 5.15 6.16 23.60
CA TRP A 207 5.10 6.96 22.37
C TRP A 207 4.39 6.21 21.24
N TRP A 208 4.69 4.92 21.05
CA TRP A 208 4.07 4.09 20.01
C TRP A 208 2.59 3.85 20.27
N ILE A 209 2.22 3.59 21.53
CA ILE A 209 0.83 3.42 21.97
C ILE A 209 0.02 4.69 21.66
N ASN A 210 0.52 5.85 22.12
CA ASN A 210 -0.16 7.14 21.92
C ASN A 210 -0.25 7.50 20.43
N THR A 211 0.85 7.29 19.69
CA THR A 211 0.92 7.55 18.25
C THR A 211 -0.09 6.70 17.49
N THR A 212 -0.20 5.41 17.81
CA THR A 212 -1.18 4.51 17.20
C THR A 212 -2.61 5.00 17.46
N GLY A 213 -2.90 5.43 18.70
CA GLY A 213 -4.18 6.03 19.06
C GLY A 213 -4.52 7.26 18.21
N ASN A 214 -3.56 8.18 18.06
CA ASN A 214 -3.72 9.40 17.26
C ASN A 214 -3.97 9.10 15.77
N ILE A 215 -3.22 8.15 15.18
CA ILE A 215 -3.41 7.75 13.79
C ILE A 215 -4.81 7.14 13.59
N LYS A 216 -5.26 6.28 14.52
CA LYS A 216 -6.62 5.74 14.50
C LYS A 216 -7.66 6.87 14.55
N ASP A 217 -7.41 7.94 15.31
CA ASP A 217 -8.34 9.07 15.40
C ASP A 217 -8.43 9.86 14.09
N PHE A 218 -7.34 9.99 13.32
CA PHE A 218 -7.44 10.48 11.93
C PHE A 218 -8.37 9.60 11.07
N GLY A 219 -8.29 8.28 11.23
CA GLY A 219 -9.22 7.36 10.56
C GLY A 219 -10.68 7.61 10.96
N ASN A 220 -10.93 7.87 12.25
CA ASN A 220 -12.27 8.23 12.74
C ASN A 220 -12.78 9.54 12.16
N GLU A 221 -11.92 10.55 12.00
CA GLU A 221 -12.30 11.83 11.38
C GLU A 221 -12.66 11.67 9.89
N HIS A 222 -11.90 10.87 9.14
CA HIS A 222 -12.25 10.55 7.75
C HIS A 222 -13.53 9.72 7.66
N PHE A 223 -13.75 8.79 8.58
CA PHE A 223 -15.00 8.03 8.65
C PHE A 223 -16.22 8.94 8.85
N LYS A 224 -16.14 9.94 9.75
CA LYS A 224 -17.21 10.92 9.97
C LYS A 224 -17.52 11.74 8.71
N LYS A 225 -16.49 12.04 7.92
CA LYS A 225 -16.61 12.72 6.62
C LYS A 225 -17.10 11.81 5.49
N GLN A 226 -17.36 10.53 5.77
CA GLN A 226 -17.71 9.49 4.79
C GLN A 226 -16.62 9.22 3.75
N ASP A 227 -15.38 9.65 4.02
CA ASP A 227 -14.21 9.25 3.23
C ASP A 227 -13.70 7.89 3.75
N TYR A 228 -14.43 6.84 3.37
CA TYR A 228 -14.16 5.49 3.85
C TYR A 228 -12.82 4.94 3.34
N LYS A 229 -12.38 5.35 2.15
CA LYS A 229 -11.08 4.95 1.59
C LYS A 229 -9.93 5.52 2.42
N MET A 230 -9.96 6.82 2.72
CA MET A 230 -8.94 7.45 3.55
C MET A 230 -9.00 6.96 5.00
N ALA A 231 -10.21 6.73 5.54
CA ALA A 231 -10.37 6.12 6.86
C ALA A 231 -9.65 4.77 6.96
N ILE A 232 -9.88 3.87 5.98
CA ILE A 232 -9.18 2.57 5.90
C ILE A 232 -7.67 2.75 5.83
N ARG A 233 -7.17 3.69 5.01
CA ARG A 233 -5.73 3.98 4.89
C ARG A 233 -5.14 4.33 6.26
N LYS A 234 -5.77 5.23 7.01
CA LYS A 234 -5.32 5.62 8.35
C LYS A 234 -5.43 4.48 9.37
N TYR A 235 -6.48 3.69 9.33
CA TYR A 235 -6.61 2.53 10.21
C TYR A 235 -5.51 1.49 9.97
N TYR A 236 -5.20 1.16 8.72
CA TYR A 236 -4.07 0.26 8.44
C TYR A 236 -2.72 0.89 8.76
N LYS A 237 -2.57 2.22 8.62
CA LYS A 237 -1.40 2.93 9.15
C LYS A 237 -1.26 2.74 10.65
N ALA A 238 -2.34 2.89 11.41
CA ALA A 238 -2.33 2.63 12.85
C ALA A 238 -1.91 1.19 13.15
N ILE A 239 -2.41 0.18 12.42
CA ILE A 239 -1.98 -1.22 12.58
C ILE A 239 -0.48 -1.38 12.34
N ARG A 240 0.08 -0.77 11.29
CA ARG A 240 1.54 -0.84 11.04
C ARG A 240 2.38 -0.26 12.18
N TYR A 241 1.92 0.84 12.79
CA TYR A 241 2.58 1.41 13.97
C TYR A 241 2.41 0.55 15.21
N LEU A 242 1.22 -0.05 15.39
CA LEU A 242 0.94 -0.99 16.46
C LEU A 242 1.81 -2.25 16.36
N ASP A 243 2.05 -2.76 15.15
CA ASP A 243 2.88 -3.94 14.94
C ASP A 243 4.33 -3.69 15.41
N ILE A 244 4.90 -2.50 15.14
CA ILE A 244 6.22 -2.13 15.68
C ILE A 244 6.17 -1.91 17.20
N CYS A 245 5.04 -1.46 17.75
CA CYS A 245 4.90 -1.32 19.18
C CYS A 245 5.18 -2.64 19.90
N TRP A 246 4.75 -3.79 19.34
CA TRP A 246 5.00 -5.11 19.93
C TRP A 246 6.48 -5.50 20.02
N ASP A 247 7.34 -4.89 19.22
CA ASP A 247 8.79 -5.11 19.27
C ASP A 247 9.47 -4.28 20.37
N LYS A 248 8.74 -3.39 21.06
CA LYS A 248 9.29 -2.51 22.09
C LYS A 248 9.41 -3.23 23.43
N SER A 249 10.48 -2.93 24.15
CA SER A 249 10.64 -3.37 25.53
C SER A 249 9.65 -2.63 26.45
N GLY A 250 9.30 -3.23 27.58
CA GLY A 250 8.45 -2.60 28.60
C GLY A 250 6.94 -2.71 28.36
N ILE A 251 6.48 -3.52 27.41
CA ILE A 251 5.05 -3.86 27.31
C ILE A 251 4.69 -4.85 28.42
N ASP A 252 4.00 -4.35 29.45
CA ASP A 252 3.39 -5.18 30.49
C ASP A 252 2.06 -5.80 30.03
N GLU A 253 1.48 -6.66 30.88
CA GLU A 253 0.24 -7.37 30.57
C GLU A 253 -0.95 -6.42 30.33
N VAL A 254 -1.01 -5.32 31.08
CA VAL A 254 -2.05 -4.29 30.97
C VAL A 254 -1.96 -3.58 29.61
N SER A 255 -0.75 -3.16 29.22
CA SER A 255 -0.48 -2.52 27.94
C SER A 255 -0.73 -3.49 26.78
N ALA A 256 -0.36 -4.76 26.94
CA ALA A 256 -0.64 -5.79 25.95
C ALA A 256 -2.14 -6.00 25.73
N GLU A 257 -2.94 -6.03 26.80
CA GLU A 257 -4.40 -6.11 26.70
C GLU A 257 -4.99 -4.87 26.01
N PHE A 258 -4.48 -3.68 26.35
CA PHE A 258 -4.89 -2.43 25.72
C PHE A 258 -4.59 -2.42 24.21
N LEU A 259 -3.40 -2.87 23.80
CA LEU A 259 -2.99 -2.99 22.40
C LEU A 259 -3.90 -3.96 21.63
N ARG A 260 -4.23 -5.14 22.19
CA ARG A 260 -5.16 -6.10 21.59
C ARG A 260 -6.56 -5.48 21.39
N LYS A 261 -7.07 -4.77 22.41
CA LYS A 261 -8.35 -4.05 22.31
C LYS A 261 -8.31 -2.96 21.24
N MET A 262 -7.22 -2.19 21.18
CA MET A 262 -7.04 -1.15 20.18
C MET A 262 -7.02 -1.74 18.76
N ARG A 263 -6.25 -2.80 18.53
CA ARG A 263 -6.19 -3.50 17.24
C ARG A 263 -7.55 -4.06 16.82
N SER A 264 -8.26 -4.70 17.75
CA SER A 264 -9.62 -5.19 17.53
C SER A 264 -10.60 -4.07 17.14
N HIS A 265 -10.52 -2.91 17.80
CA HIS A 265 -11.33 -1.74 17.43
C HIS A 265 -10.98 -1.20 16.03
N ILE A 266 -9.70 -1.11 15.69
CA ILE A 266 -9.24 -0.63 14.38
C ILE A 266 -9.76 -1.55 13.27
N PHE A 267 -9.61 -2.87 13.42
CA PHE A 267 -10.15 -3.83 12.45
C PHE A 267 -11.68 -3.78 12.34
N SER A 268 -12.39 -3.64 13.45
CA SER A 268 -13.85 -3.45 13.42
C SER A 268 -14.25 -2.19 12.64
N ASN A 269 -13.48 -1.11 12.77
CA ASN A 269 -13.70 0.12 11.98
C ASN A 269 -13.38 -0.07 10.49
N CYS A 270 -12.28 -0.75 10.14
CA CYS A 270 -11.98 -1.12 8.76
C CYS A 270 -13.12 -1.92 8.13
N SER A 271 -13.62 -2.92 8.84
CA SER A 271 -14.75 -3.74 8.40
C SER A 271 -16.00 -2.89 8.13
N ALA A 272 -16.29 -1.93 9.01
CA ALA A 272 -17.39 -0.98 8.80
C ALA A 272 -17.22 -0.15 7.52
N CYS A 273 -16.02 0.39 7.26
CA CYS A 273 -15.72 1.13 6.04
C CYS A 273 -15.88 0.26 4.78
N LYS A 274 -15.35 -0.97 4.80
CA LYS A 274 -15.41 -1.88 3.65
C LYS A 274 -16.83 -2.32 3.35
N CYS A 275 -17.66 -2.59 4.37
CA CYS A 275 -19.10 -2.79 4.19
C CYS A 275 -19.78 -1.59 3.51
N LYS A 276 -19.37 -0.35 3.80
CA LYS A 276 -19.90 0.86 3.13
C LYS A 276 -19.44 0.99 1.69
N LEU A 277 -18.27 0.45 1.36
CA LEU A 277 -17.71 0.43 0.00
C LEU A 277 -18.16 -0.78 -0.82
N GLY A 278 -18.89 -1.73 -0.23
CA GLY A 278 -19.33 -2.97 -0.90
C GLY A 278 -18.28 -4.08 -0.96
N ASP A 279 -17.10 -3.88 -0.35
CA ASP A 279 -16.06 -4.91 -0.21
C ASP A 279 -16.41 -5.83 0.97
N PHE A 280 -17.37 -6.73 0.77
CA PHE A 280 -17.85 -7.60 1.84
C PHE A 280 -16.86 -8.71 2.21
N GLU A 281 -16.03 -9.18 1.28
CA GLU A 281 -14.98 -10.16 1.56
C GLU A 281 -13.89 -9.55 2.44
N GLY A 282 -13.40 -8.37 2.09
CA GLY A 282 -12.44 -7.64 2.90
C GLY A 282 -13.03 -7.20 4.24
N ALA A 283 -14.31 -6.84 4.29
CA ALA A 283 -14.99 -6.53 5.55
C ALA A 283 -15.08 -7.75 6.47
N LEU A 284 -15.36 -8.93 5.92
CA LEU A 284 -15.41 -10.17 6.66
C LEU A 284 -14.03 -10.53 7.23
N PHE A 285 -12.97 -10.38 6.43
CA PHE A 285 -11.60 -10.60 6.88
C PHE A 285 -11.22 -9.74 8.09
N ASP A 286 -11.51 -8.44 8.02
CA ASP A 286 -11.22 -7.51 9.12
C ASP A 286 -12.07 -7.82 10.35
N ALA A 287 -13.36 -8.15 10.19
CA ALA A 287 -14.22 -8.54 11.30
C ALA A 287 -13.68 -9.79 12.03
N ASN A 288 -13.20 -10.78 11.27
CA ASN A 288 -12.59 -11.99 11.84
C ASN A 288 -11.30 -11.69 12.60
N SER A 289 -10.47 -10.78 12.07
CA SER A 289 -9.24 -10.33 12.74
C SER A 289 -9.58 -9.62 14.06
N ALA A 290 -10.61 -8.77 14.07
CA ALA A 290 -11.08 -8.12 15.29
C ALA A 290 -11.56 -9.11 16.36
N ILE A 291 -12.30 -10.16 15.97
CA ILE A 291 -12.78 -11.23 16.87
C ILE A 291 -11.62 -12.08 17.39
N SER A 292 -10.61 -12.35 16.55
CA SER A 292 -9.43 -13.11 16.97
C SER A 292 -8.61 -12.37 18.03
N ASP A 293 -8.53 -11.05 17.96
CA ASP A 293 -7.83 -10.23 18.96
C ASP A 293 -8.63 -10.12 20.27
N VAL A 294 -9.96 -9.95 20.18
CA VAL A 294 -10.87 -9.84 21.34
C VAL A 294 -12.15 -10.62 21.06
N LYS A 295 -12.30 -11.77 21.74
CA LYS A 295 -13.41 -12.70 21.52
C LYS A 295 -14.78 -12.13 21.88
N ASP A 296 -14.84 -11.18 22.80
CA ASP A 296 -16.11 -10.60 23.31
C ASP A 296 -16.42 -9.23 22.68
N ASN A 297 -15.92 -8.96 21.46
CA ASN A 297 -16.20 -7.71 20.75
C ASN A 297 -17.54 -7.78 19.99
N ALA A 298 -18.62 -7.33 20.62
CA ALA A 298 -19.97 -7.29 20.05
C ALA A 298 -20.03 -6.54 18.70
N LYS A 299 -19.30 -5.42 18.57
CA LYS A 299 -19.24 -4.64 17.33
C LYS A 299 -18.61 -5.43 16.20
N ALA A 300 -17.56 -6.20 16.48
CA ALA A 300 -16.91 -7.04 15.47
C ALA A 300 -17.87 -8.13 14.93
N PHE A 301 -18.61 -8.82 15.81
CA PHE A 301 -19.65 -9.75 15.38
C PHE A 301 -20.77 -9.08 14.61
N TYR A 302 -21.18 -7.88 15.02
CA TYR A 302 -22.16 -7.10 14.25
C TYR A 302 -21.65 -6.79 12.83
N ARG A 303 -20.39 -6.34 12.68
CA ARG A 303 -19.79 -6.11 11.36
C ARG A 303 -19.65 -7.39 10.54
N GLN A 304 -19.28 -8.50 11.18
CA GLN A 304 -19.22 -9.82 10.56
C GLN A 304 -20.58 -10.22 9.98
N GLY A 305 -21.67 -10.03 10.73
CA GLY A 305 -23.04 -10.28 10.26
C GLY A 305 -23.42 -9.40 9.08
N GLN A 306 -23.03 -8.11 9.08
CA GLN A 306 -23.24 -7.22 7.94
C GLN A 306 -22.48 -7.68 6.69
N ALA A 307 -21.23 -8.12 6.85
CA ALA A 307 -20.43 -8.64 5.75
C ALA A 307 -21.02 -9.93 5.17
N TYR A 308 -21.41 -10.89 6.01
CA TYR A 308 -22.09 -12.11 5.56
C TYR A 308 -23.42 -11.82 4.84
N LEU A 309 -24.20 -10.84 5.30
CA LEU A 309 -25.39 -10.41 4.59
C LEU A 309 -25.07 -9.88 3.19
N GLY A 310 -24.02 -9.08 3.05
CA GLY A 310 -23.54 -8.59 1.75
C GLY A 310 -23.09 -9.71 0.82
N LEU A 311 -22.53 -10.78 1.36
CA LEU A 311 -22.15 -12.01 0.65
C LEU A 311 -23.31 -13.00 0.44
N ASN A 312 -24.54 -12.63 0.79
CA ASN A 312 -25.71 -13.49 0.75
C ASN A 312 -25.60 -14.79 1.59
N ALA A 313 -24.70 -14.81 2.59
CA ALA A 313 -24.54 -15.90 3.56
C ALA A 313 -25.49 -15.69 4.76
N ILE A 314 -26.80 -15.81 4.50
CA ILE A 314 -27.87 -15.40 5.43
C ILE A 314 -27.79 -16.14 6.78
N ASP A 315 -27.54 -17.45 6.77
CA ASP A 315 -27.48 -18.26 7.99
C ASP A 315 -26.28 -17.86 8.87
N ALA A 316 -25.09 -17.70 8.26
CA ALA A 316 -23.90 -17.22 8.94
C ALA A 316 -24.09 -15.80 9.52
N ALA A 317 -24.80 -14.93 8.79
CA ALA A 317 -25.15 -13.62 9.32
C ALA A 317 -26.03 -13.69 10.57
N ALA A 318 -27.02 -14.60 10.59
CA ALA A 318 -27.89 -14.78 11.76
C ALA A 318 -27.10 -15.27 12.98
N GLU A 319 -26.13 -16.17 12.80
CA GLU A 319 -25.23 -16.62 13.86
C GLU A 319 -24.40 -15.48 14.42
N SER A 320 -23.77 -14.67 13.55
CA SER A 320 -22.97 -13.51 13.97
C SER A 320 -23.81 -12.48 14.72
N PHE A 321 -25.01 -12.14 14.23
CA PHE A 321 -25.89 -11.20 14.94
C PHE A 321 -26.42 -11.76 16.26
N THR A 322 -26.61 -13.08 16.36
CA THR A 322 -27.01 -13.71 17.63
C THR A 322 -25.90 -13.55 18.67
N LYS A 323 -24.64 -13.86 18.29
CA LYS A 323 -23.48 -13.64 19.17
C LYS A 323 -23.31 -12.17 19.57
N ALA A 324 -23.49 -11.24 18.62
CA ALA A 324 -23.46 -9.81 18.93
C ALA A 324 -24.53 -9.42 19.97
N LEU A 325 -25.75 -9.98 19.85
CA LEU A 325 -26.85 -9.69 20.77
C LEU A 325 -26.65 -10.33 22.15
N GLU A 326 -26.01 -11.50 22.22
CA GLU A 326 -25.64 -12.13 23.50
C GLU A 326 -24.69 -11.24 24.30
N LEU A 327 -23.76 -10.58 23.62
CA LEU A 327 -22.80 -9.65 24.22
C LEU A 327 -23.41 -8.29 24.55
N GLU A 328 -24.35 -7.78 23.73
CA GLU A 328 -25.06 -6.51 23.95
C GLU A 328 -26.60 -6.68 23.86
N PRO A 329 -27.26 -7.27 24.88
CA PRO A 329 -28.68 -7.65 24.81
C PRO A 329 -29.68 -6.49 24.65
N ASN A 330 -29.24 -5.27 24.89
CA ASN A 330 -30.06 -4.07 24.84
C ASN A 330 -29.88 -3.25 23.55
N ASP A 331 -28.98 -3.65 22.65
CA ASP A 331 -28.74 -2.90 21.42
C ASP A 331 -29.92 -3.06 20.44
N GLY A 332 -30.59 -1.94 20.14
CA GLY A 332 -31.74 -1.93 19.22
C GLY A 332 -31.36 -2.16 17.76
N GLY A 333 -30.14 -1.80 17.36
CA GLY A 333 -29.63 -2.00 16.00
C GLY A 333 -29.40 -3.49 15.70
N ILE A 334 -28.75 -4.20 16.62
CA ILE A 334 -28.51 -5.65 16.50
C ILE A 334 -29.84 -6.40 16.47
N LYS A 335 -30.79 -6.06 17.37
CA LYS A 335 -32.14 -6.67 17.37
C LYS A 335 -32.85 -6.52 16.03
N LYS A 336 -32.79 -5.31 15.45
CA LYS A 336 -33.44 -5.00 14.18
C LYS A 336 -32.84 -5.82 13.03
N GLU A 337 -31.51 -5.86 12.92
CA GLU A 337 -30.84 -6.64 11.86
C GLU A 337 -31.12 -8.13 12.02
N LEU A 338 -30.98 -8.68 13.24
CA LEU A 338 -31.25 -10.09 13.50
C LEU A 338 -32.68 -10.49 13.15
N ALA A 339 -33.67 -9.65 13.48
CA ALA A 339 -35.06 -9.88 13.11
C ALA A 339 -35.25 -9.90 11.59
N ALA A 340 -34.59 -8.98 10.86
CA ALA A 340 -34.63 -8.94 9.41
C ALA A 340 -34.02 -10.20 8.78
N VAL A 341 -32.87 -10.68 9.29
CA VAL A 341 -32.22 -11.90 8.80
C VAL A 341 -33.08 -13.14 9.09
N ARG A 342 -33.60 -13.27 10.32
CA ARG A 342 -34.48 -14.39 10.69
C ARG A 342 -35.74 -14.45 9.82
N LYS A 343 -36.31 -13.30 9.47
CA LYS A 343 -37.42 -13.23 8.52
C LYS A 343 -37.03 -13.78 7.15
N LYS A 344 -35.87 -13.39 6.60
CA LYS A 344 -35.37 -13.93 5.32
C LYS A 344 -35.20 -15.45 5.34
N ILE A 345 -34.69 -16.00 6.43
CA ILE A 345 -34.54 -17.46 6.61
C ILE A 345 -35.91 -18.14 6.61
N ALA A 346 -36.87 -17.61 7.36
CA ALA A 346 -38.23 -18.15 7.42
C ALA A 346 -38.95 -18.08 6.06
N ASP A 347 -38.78 -16.97 5.33
CA ASP A 347 -39.36 -16.79 3.99
C ASP A 347 -38.77 -17.80 2.98
N ARG A 348 -37.44 -18.03 3.01
CA ARG A 348 -36.76 -19.05 2.19
C ARG A 348 -37.30 -20.45 2.48
N GLN A 349 -37.37 -20.84 3.76
CA GLN A 349 -37.90 -22.14 4.17
C GLN A 349 -39.36 -22.35 3.76
N ASN A 350 -40.18 -21.28 3.83
CA ASN A 350 -41.57 -21.33 3.38
C ASN A 350 -41.69 -21.49 1.86
N GLN A 351 -40.81 -20.88 1.07
CA GLN A 351 -40.77 -21.05 -0.38
C GLN A 351 -40.34 -22.47 -0.76
N GLU A 352 -39.30 -23.02 -0.12
CA GLU A 352 -38.84 -24.40 -0.32
C GLU A 352 -39.97 -25.39 -0.05
N LYS A 353 -40.67 -25.26 1.09
CA LYS A 353 -41.83 -26.10 1.44
C LYS A 353 -42.94 -26.06 0.38
N LYS A 354 -43.26 -24.85 -0.13
CA LYS A 354 -44.25 -24.69 -1.21
C LYS A 354 -43.78 -25.35 -2.51
N GLY A 355 -42.50 -25.24 -2.84
CA GLY A 355 -41.90 -25.89 -4.01
C GLY A 355 -42.02 -27.41 -3.94
N TYR A 356 -41.63 -28.02 -2.82
CA TYR A 356 -41.77 -29.45 -2.59
C TYR A 356 -43.23 -29.91 -2.69
N SER A 357 -44.17 -29.19 -2.09
CA SER A 357 -45.59 -29.55 -2.15
C SER A 357 -46.18 -29.56 -3.57
N ARG A 358 -45.61 -28.80 -4.51
CA ARG A 358 -46.02 -28.77 -5.92
C ARG A 358 -45.35 -29.86 -6.78
N MET A 359 -44.26 -30.47 -6.34
CA MET A 359 -43.60 -31.57 -7.06
C MET A 359 -44.26 -32.93 -6.80
N PHE A 360 -45.07 -33.04 -5.74
CA PHE A 360 -45.77 -34.27 -5.34
C PHE A 360 -47.30 -34.19 -5.53
N GLN A 361 -47.79 -33.16 -6.23
CA GLN A 361 -49.13 -33.08 -6.82
C GLN A 361 -49.00 -33.31 -8.32
#